data_AF-A0A497PHQ2-F1
#
_entry.id   AF-A0A497PHQ2-F1
#
_cell.length_a   1.000
_cell.length_b   1.000
_cell.length_c   1.000
_cell.angle_alpha   90.00
_cell.angle_beta   90.00
_cell.angle_gamma   90.00
#
_symmetry.space_group_name_H-M   'P 1'
#
loop_
_entity.id
_entity.type
_entity.pdbx_description
1 polymer ?
#
loop_
_entity_poly.entity_id
_entity_poly.type
_entity_poly.pdbx_seq_one_letter_code
_entity_poly.pdbx_strand_id
1 'polypeptide(L)'
;MRIDSVKISHVQYHSETRFYIYVLPDQSGYWKRFKKKYPECIRLAWERNAIVQDVACPEFCSRDVLIDWLSEILGLTDGERKLLLLDVGL
;
A
#
# COMPACT_ATOMS: atom_id res chain seq x y z
N MET A 1 -15.98 -5.60 5.57
CA MET A 1 -15.71 -4.24 6.10
C MET A 1 -16.09 -3.29 4.99
N ARG A 2 -16.87 -2.24 5.29
CA ARG A 2 -17.16 -1.19 4.31
C ARG A 2 -15.91 -0.33 4.14
N ILE A 3 -15.54 -0.06 2.88
CA ILE A 3 -14.46 0.85 2.52
C ILE A 3 -15.11 2.07 1.89
N ASP A 4 -14.96 3.21 2.53
CA ASP A 4 -15.57 4.47 2.05
C ASP A 4 -14.61 5.23 1.13
N SER A 5 -13.31 5.14 1.40
CA SER A 5 -12.27 5.76 0.58
C SER A 5 -10.96 4.99 0.70
N VAL A 6 -10.24 4.94 -0.42
CA VAL A 6 -8.86 4.47 -0.52
C VAL A 6 -8.09 5.53 -1.28
N LYS A 7 -6.90 5.90 -0.80
CA LYS A 7 -5.98 6.80 -1.52
C LYS A 7 -4.54 6.44 -1.24
N ILE A 8 -3.66 6.71 -2.19
CA ILE A 8 -2.23 6.74 -1.91
C ILE A 8 -1.93 8.05 -1.18
N SER A 9 -1.37 7.95 0.01
CA SER A 9 -0.90 9.06 0.81
C SER A 9 0.60 8.99 0.99
N HIS A 10 1.17 10.00 1.63
CA HIS A 10 2.58 10.04 1.94
C HIS A 10 2.80 10.64 3.33
N VAL A 11 3.93 10.29 3.92
CA VAL A 11 4.48 10.89 5.12
C VAL A 11 5.87 11.40 4.81
N GLN A 12 6.22 12.55 5.37
CA GLN A 12 7.55 13.12 5.23
C GLN A 12 8.32 12.90 6.53
N TYR A 13 9.38 12.09 6.44
CA TYR A 13 10.42 12.02 7.46
C TYR A 13 11.51 13.05 7.12
N HIS A 14 12.39 13.34 8.07
CA HIS A 14 13.40 14.42 7.99
C HIS A 14 14.05 14.59 6.60
N SER A 15 14.48 13.50 5.96
CA SER A 15 15.13 13.53 4.65
C SER A 15 14.46 12.66 3.58
N GLU A 16 13.31 12.04 3.86
CA GLU A 16 12.68 11.09 2.92
C GLU A 16 11.15 11.21 2.91
N THR A 17 10.56 11.04 1.73
CA THR A 17 9.10 10.88 1.57
C THR A 17 8.80 9.40 1.45
N ARG A 18 7.83 8.92 2.22
CA ARG A 18 7.35 7.54 2.18
C ARG A 18 5.89 7.50 1.79
N PHE A 19 5.51 6.53 0.96
CA PHE A 19 4.18 6.37 0.40
C PHE A 19 3.48 5.17 1.01
N TYR A 20 2.19 5.30 1.29
CA TYR A 20 1.37 4.22 1.85
C TYR A 20 -0.08 4.37 1.37
N ILE A 21 -0.87 3.31 1.50
CA ILE A 21 -2.29 3.34 1.18
C ILE A 21 -3.08 3.68 2.44
N TYR A 22 -3.87 4.75 2.37
CA TYR A 22 -4.78 5.17 3.42
C TYR A 22 -6.21 4.73 3.09
N VAL A 23 -6.88 4.11 4.05
CA VAL A 23 -8.20 3.49 3.95
C VAL A 23 -9.09 4.02 5.06
N LEU A 24 -10.25 4.54 4.68
CA LEU A 24 -11.29 4.98 5.62
C LEU A 24 -12.47 3.99 5.66
N PRO A 25 -13.15 3.87 6.80
CA PRO A 25 -12.89 4.59 8.07
C PRO A 25 -11.85 3.92 8.98
N ASP A 26 -11.54 2.65 8.76
CA ASP A 26 -10.73 1.82 9.67
C ASP A 26 -9.42 1.37 9.00
N GLN A 27 -8.43 2.27 9.01
CA GLN A 27 -7.09 2.04 8.45
C GLN A 27 -6.43 0.81 9.10
N SER A 28 -6.30 0.80 10.43
CA SER A 28 -5.58 -0.26 11.14
C SER A 28 -6.27 -1.62 11.05
N GLY A 29 -7.60 -1.66 11.17
CA GLY A 29 -8.33 -2.91 11.07
C GLY A 29 -8.37 -3.44 9.64
N TYR A 30 -8.39 -2.58 8.61
CA TYR A 30 -8.21 -3.00 7.23
C TYR A 30 -6.87 -3.71 7.05
N TRP A 31 -5.76 -3.05 7.41
CA TRP A 31 -4.41 -3.60 7.21
C TRP A 31 -4.14 -4.86 8.04
N LYS A 32 -4.66 -4.93 9.26
CA LYS A 32 -4.60 -6.16 10.06
C LYS A 32 -5.29 -7.33 9.36
N ARG A 33 -6.46 -7.11 8.76
CA ARG A 33 -7.18 -8.15 7.98
C ARG A 33 -6.47 -8.47 6.66
N PHE A 34 -5.93 -7.46 5.99
CA PHE A 34 -5.17 -7.63 4.75
C PHE A 34 -3.97 -8.56 4.97
N LYS A 35 -3.15 -8.28 5.99
CA LYS A 35 -1.99 -9.11 6.36
C LYS A 35 -2.38 -10.53 6.77
N LYS A 36 -3.53 -10.70 7.42
CA LYS A 36 -4.06 -12.03 7.75
C LYS A 36 -4.47 -12.80 6.49
N LYS A 37 -5.02 -12.12 5.48
CA LYS A 37 -5.44 -12.72 4.21
C LYS A 37 -4.26 -13.03 3.28
N TYR A 38 -3.23 -12.16 3.29
CA TYR A 38 -2.05 -12.22 2.43
C TYR A 38 -0.77 -12.25 3.29
N PRO A 39 -0.42 -13.38 3.93
CA PRO A 39 0.72 -13.45 4.85
C PRO A 39 2.06 -13.08 4.22
N GLU A 40 2.23 -13.34 2.92
CA GLU A 40 3.41 -13.01 2.13
C GLU A 40 3.62 -11.50 1.95
N CYS A 41 2.59 -10.67 2.19
CA CYS A 41 2.67 -9.24 1.94
C CYS A 41 3.77 -8.55 2.75
N ILE A 42 4.06 -9.06 3.95
CA ILE A 42 5.11 -8.54 4.83
C ILE A 42 6.50 -8.83 4.24
N ARG A 43 6.74 -10.09 3.83
CA ARG A 43 8.00 -10.49 3.20
C ARG A 43 8.24 -9.69 1.91
N LEU A 44 7.23 -9.58 1.05
CA LEU A 44 7.31 -8.83 -0.20
C LEU A 44 7.52 -7.33 0.00
N ALA A 45 7.03 -6.76 1.10
CA ALA A 45 7.27 -5.37 1.46
C ALA A 45 8.73 -5.17 1.90
N TRP A 46 9.27 -6.08 2.73
CA TRP A 46 10.67 -6.03 3.17
C TRP A 46 11.67 -6.16 2.02
N GLU A 47 11.41 -7.06 1.07
CA GLU A 47 12.24 -7.20 -0.14
C GLU A 47 12.32 -5.91 -0.98
N ARG A 48 11.37 -5.00 -0.77
CA ARG A 48 11.28 -3.69 -1.41
C ARG A 48 11.70 -2.54 -0.49
N ASN A 49 12.41 -2.83 0.61
CA ASN A 49 12.88 -1.87 1.61
C ASN A 49 11.76 -0.99 2.20
N ALA A 50 10.55 -1.55 2.33
CA ALA A 50 9.44 -0.89 2.99
C ALA A 50 9.60 -0.86 4.51
N ILE A 51 9.11 0.21 5.13
CA ILE A 51 8.94 0.27 6.58
C ILE A 51 7.66 -0.51 6.92
N VAL A 52 7.79 -1.57 7.72
CA VAL A 52 6.65 -2.41 8.11
C VAL A 52 6.40 -2.27 9.61
N GLN A 53 5.18 -1.91 9.97
CA GLN A 53 4.69 -1.88 11.35
C GLN A 53 3.48 -2.82 11.48
N ASP A 54 3.22 -3.38 12.67
CA ASP A 54 2.27 -4.49 12.86
C ASP A 54 0.87 -4.23 12.25
N VAL A 55 0.19 -3.16 12.67
CA VAL A 55 -1.20 -2.87 12.23
C VAL A 55 -1.30 -1.86 11.08
N ALA A 56 -0.19 -1.31 10.60
CA ALA A 56 -0.20 -0.27 9.57
C ALA A 56 0.04 -0.82 8.16
N CYS A 57 -0.33 -0.04 7.15
CA CYS A 57 0.17 -0.24 5.79
C CYS A 57 1.70 -0.17 5.80
N PRO A 58 2.41 -1.02 5.04
CA PRO A 58 3.82 -0.79 4.76
C PRO A 58 4.03 0.54 4.04
N GLU A 59 5.17 1.18 4.29
CA GLU A 59 5.52 2.46 3.70
C GLU A 59 6.72 2.33 2.75
N PHE A 60 6.57 2.82 1.53
CA PHE A 60 7.51 2.60 0.43
C PHE A 60 8.22 3.88 0.00
N CYS A 61 9.40 3.77 -0.60
CA CYS A 61 10.17 4.94 -1.04
C CYS A 61 9.58 5.65 -2.27
N SER A 62 8.70 5.00 -3.03
CA SER A 62 7.99 5.60 -4.17
C SER A 62 6.59 5.02 -4.34
N ARG A 63 5.73 5.75 -5.08
CA ARG A 63 4.39 5.27 -5.47
C ARG A 63 4.46 4.01 -6.32
N ASP A 64 5.42 3.93 -7.25
CA ASP A 64 5.55 2.79 -8.16
C ASP A 64 5.89 1.51 -7.41
N VAL A 65 6.82 1.57 -6.44
CA VAL A 65 7.19 0.40 -5.63
C VAL A 65 6.02 -0.08 -4.78
N LEU A 66 5.20 0.84 -4.25
CA LEU A 66 3.96 0.51 -3.55
C LEU A 66 2.95 -0.18 -4.48
N ILE A 67 2.75 0.35 -5.70
CA ILE A 67 1.81 -0.21 -6.67
C ILE A 67 2.28 -1.58 -7.15
N ASP A 68 3.58 -1.76 -7.38
CA ASP A 68 4.15 -3.05 -7.78
C ASP A 68 3.98 -4.10 -6.67
N TRP A 69 4.22 -3.72 -5.42
CA TRP A 69 3.96 -4.57 -4.26
C TRP A 69 2.48 -4.98 -4.17
N LEU A 70 1.56 -4.02 -4.31
CA LEU A 70 0.12 -4.29 -4.25
C LEU A 70 -0.32 -5.19 -5.42
N SER A 71 0.23 -4.93 -6.60
CA SER A 71 -0.08 -5.69 -7.82
C SER A 71 0.34 -7.15 -7.69
N GLU A 72 1.51 -7.41 -7.14
CA GLU A 72 2.01 -8.77 -6.92
C GLU A 72 1.12 -9.54 -5.92
N ILE A 73 0.75 -8.92 -4.79
CA ILE A 73 -0.08 -9.57 -3.76
C ILE A 73 -1.48 -9.89 -4.26
N LEU A 74 -2.08 -8.96 -5.00
CA LEU A 74 -3.45 -9.09 -5.49
C LEU A 74 -3.53 -9.85 -6.82
N GLY A 75 -2.40 -10.17 -7.45
CA GLY A 75 -2.35 -10.78 -8.78
C GLY A 75 -2.97 -9.89 -9.85
N LEU A 76 -2.76 -8.56 -9.76
CA LEU A 76 -3.33 -7.61 -10.70
C LEU A 76 -2.74 -7.80 -12.09
N THR A 77 -3.59 -7.68 -13.11
CA THR A 77 -3.17 -7.61 -14.50
C THR A 77 -2.43 -6.30 -14.79
N ASP A 78 -1.68 -6.26 -15.89
CA ASP A 78 -1.04 -5.02 -16.37
C ASP A 78 -2.04 -3.87 -16.57
N GLY A 79 -3.27 -4.20 -16.97
CA GLY A 79 -4.35 -3.23 -17.12
C GLY A 79 -4.77 -2.61 -15.78
N GLU A 80 -5.05 -3.45 -14.78
CA GLU A 80 -5.43 -3.01 -13.43
C GLU A 80 -4.29 -2.23 -12.75
N ARG A 81 -3.04 -2.69 -12.91
CA ARG A 81 -1.86 -1.96 -12.44
C ARG A 81 -1.76 -0.58 -13.08
N LYS A 82 -1.96 -0.47 -14.40
CA LYS A 82 -1.98 0.83 -15.10
C LYS A 82 -3.12 1.72 -14.61
N LEU A 83 -4.31 1.18 -14.34
CA LEU A 83 -5.42 1.96 -13.76
C LEU A 83 -5.04 2.59 -12.42
N LEU A 84 -4.30 1.89 -11.55
CA LEU A 84 -3.82 2.45 -10.28
C LEU A 84 -2.78 3.57 -10.46
N LEU A 85 -2.02 3.54 -11.56
CA LEU A 85 -1.06 4.58 -11.93
C LEU A 85 -1.74 5.80 -12.58
N LEU A 86 -2.96 5.64 -13.13
CA LEU A 86 -3.72 6.72 -13.74
C LEU A 86 -4.33 7.70 -12.74
N ASP A 87 -4.34 7.38 -11.44
CA ASP A 87 -4.78 8.30 -10.38
C ASP A 87 -3.73 9.40 -10.13
N VAL A 88 -3.53 10.21 -11.18
CA VAL A 88 -2.73 11.42 -11.26
C VAL A 88 -3.68 12.61 -11.26
N GLY A 89 -4.34 12.83 -10.12
CA GLY A 89 -4.82 14.15 -9.68
C GLY A 89 -5.97 14.81 -10.46
N LEU A 90 -7.09 14.96 -9.77
CA LEU A 90 -7.78 16.26 -9.66
C LEU A 90 -7.94 16.58 -8.16
#